data_AF-A0A2V7WYN3-F1
#
_entry.id   AF-A0A2V7WYN3-F1
#
_cell.length_a   1.000
_cell.length_b   1.000
_cell.length_c   1.000
_cell.angle_alpha   90.00
_cell.angle_beta   90.00
_cell.angle_gamma   90.00
#
_symmetry.space_group_name_H-M   'P 1'
#
loop_
_entity.id
_entity.type
_entity.pdbx_description
1 polymer ?
#
loop_
_entity_poly.entity_id
_entity_poly.type
_entity_poly.pdbx_seq_one_letter_code
_entity_poly.pdbx_strand_id
1 'polypeptide(L)'
;MSSLYRFVLFSPTLPRGPDTGDLMAEAVHKLRCAHCRSEISVPASYQHGDHVKCGSCGMRHKVYRGEGTPRLVIADVGPLREALQANQGLTDRLEAELRHARGSFGVGVNGFGVALAYALWQIMRNDHPIDSGLAWEAAAVAIFTGLALEAANFFFLAKRQRLRRLSTEIDEARAEARSLEQKIREASRV
;
A
#
# COMPACT_ATOMS: atom_id res chain seq x y z
N MET A 1 -10.57 -28.41 16.57
CA MET A 1 -10.98 -27.12 17.18
C MET A 1 -11.54 -26.26 16.07
N SER A 2 -12.85 -26.33 15.88
CA SER A 2 -13.59 -25.78 14.74
C SER A 2 -14.45 -24.62 15.24
N SER A 3 -14.15 -23.39 14.81
CA SER A 3 -14.96 -22.22 15.12
C SER A 3 -15.87 -21.92 13.94
N LEU A 4 -17.13 -22.34 14.09
CA LEU A 4 -18.25 -22.05 13.20
C LEU A 4 -18.58 -20.54 13.25
N TYR A 5 -18.52 -19.88 12.09
CA TYR A 5 -19.05 -18.53 11.91
C TYR A 5 -20.59 -18.60 11.92
N ARG A 6 -21.17 -18.04 12.98
CA ARG A 6 -22.62 -17.90 13.18
C ARG A 6 -23.12 -16.67 12.42
N PHE A 7 -23.69 -16.89 11.24
CA PHE A 7 -24.50 -15.88 10.54
C PHE A 7 -25.72 -15.55 11.40
N VAL A 8 -25.78 -14.31 11.90
CA VAL A 8 -27.00 -13.76 12.52
C VAL A 8 -27.78 -13.07 11.41
N LEU A 9 -28.76 -13.78 10.85
CA LEU A 9 -29.82 -13.19 10.04
C LEU A 9 -30.72 -12.35 10.96
N PHE A 10 -30.49 -11.04 10.96
CA PHE A 10 -31.37 -10.10 11.64
C PHE A 10 -32.54 -9.79 10.69
N SER A 11 -33.65 -10.52 10.82
CA SER A 11 -34.95 -10.11 10.28
C SER A 11 -35.57 -9.09 11.25
N PRO A 12 -35.79 -7.83 10.85
CA PRO A 12 -36.61 -6.93 11.64
C PRO A 12 -38.10 -7.24 11.38
N THR A 13 -38.76 -7.86 12.36
CA THR A 13 -40.22 -7.86 12.43
C THR A 13 -40.69 -6.46 12.80
N LEU A 14 -41.44 -5.84 11.88
CA LEU A 14 -42.10 -4.54 12.05
C LEU A 14 -43.16 -4.60 13.15
N PRO A 15 -43.22 -3.64 14.09
CA PRO A 15 -44.43 -3.43 14.87
C PRO A 15 -45.48 -2.73 14.01
N ARG A 16 -46.64 -3.38 13.83
CA ARG A 16 -47.85 -2.78 13.27
C ARG A 16 -48.49 -1.90 14.34
N GLY A 17 -48.21 -0.59 14.28
CA GLY A 17 -48.91 0.44 15.05
C GLY A 17 -50.20 0.90 14.33
N PRO A 18 -51.17 1.47 15.05
CA PRO A 18 -52.48 1.83 14.50
C PRO A 18 -52.42 3.07 13.60
N ASP A 19 -53.18 2.99 12.51
CA ASP A 19 -53.41 4.04 11.52
C ASP A 19 -53.89 5.35 12.16
N THR A 20 -53.00 6.33 12.30
CA THR A 20 -53.36 7.75 12.46
C THR A 20 -52.21 8.63 11.97
N GLY A 21 -52.41 9.30 10.83
CA GLY A 21 -51.63 10.47 10.46
C GLY A 21 -50.73 10.29 9.24
N ASP A 22 -51.26 10.73 8.09
CA ASP A 22 -50.48 11.32 7.01
C ASP A 22 -49.60 12.47 7.54
N LEU A 23 -48.47 12.13 8.16
CA LEU A 23 -47.37 13.06 8.40
C LEU A 23 -46.25 12.68 7.44
N MET A 24 -46.42 13.15 6.21
CA MET A 24 -45.38 13.41 5.21
C MET A 24 -44.20 12.43 5.25
N ALA A 25 -44.32 11.27 4.58
CA ALA A 25 -43.15 10.48 4.21
C ALA A 25 -42.23 11.38 3.38
N GLU A 26 -41.23 11.97 4.04
CA GLU A 26 -40.33 12.91 3.40
C GLU A 26 -39.69 12.22 2.20
N ALA A 27 -39.85 12.79 1.02
CA ALA A 27 -39.40 12.14 -0.21
C ALA A 27 -37.87 11.93 -0.14
N VAL A 28 -37.42 10.68 -0.03
CA VAL A 28 -36.00 10.36 0.04
C VAL A 28 -35.49 10.07 -1.37
N HIS A 29 -34.51 10.84 -1.83
CA HIS A 29 -33.80 10.54 -3.06
C HIS A 29 -32.65 9.58 -2.78
N LYS A 30 -32.65 8.43 -3.47
CA LYS A 30 -31.56 7.48 -3.45
C LYS A 30 -30.53 7.87 -4.51
N LEU A 31 -29.37 8.35 -4.06
CA LEU A 31 -28.25 8.74 -4.91
C LEU A 31 -27.06 7.83 -4.66
N ARG A 32 -26.11 7.79 -5.60
CA ARG A 32 -24.88 7.00 -5.43
C ARG A 32 -23.74 7.88 -4.94
N CYS A 33 -22.98 7.37 -3.98
CA CYS A 33 -21.74 7.97 -3.52
C CYS A 33 -20.79 8.18 -4.70
N ALA A 34 -20.24 9.39 -4.83
CA ALA A 34 -19.28 9.70 -5.91
C ALA A 34 -17.98 8.90 -5.76
N HIS A 35 -17.64 8.49 -4.54
CA HIS A 35 -16.42 7.75 -4.23
C HIS A 35 -16.58 6.22 -4.30
N CYS A 36 -17.43 5.63 -3.45
CA CYS A 36 -17.56 4.16 -3.33
C CYS A 36 -18.78 3.57 -4.04
N ARG A 37 -19.57 4.41 -4.74
CA ARG A 37 -20.79 4.01 -5.46
C ARG A 37 -21.91 3.38 -4.62
N SER A 38 -21.78 3.34 -3.29
CA SER A 38 -22.85 2.88 -2.40
C SER A 38 -24.05 3.82 -2.44
N GLU A 39 -25.22 3.30 -2.08
CA GLU A 39 -26.46 4.07 -2.05
C GLU A 39 -26.48 4.99 -0.81
N ILE A 40 -26.81 6.27 -1.04
CA ILE A 40 -26.99 7.30 -0.02
C ILE A 40 -28.42 7.80 -0.14
N SER A 41 -29.17 7.70 0.96
CA SER A 41 -30.47 8.33 1.11
C SER A 41 -30.28 9.82 1.41
N VAL A 42 -30.71 10.67 0.48
CA VAL A 42 -30.70 12.13 0.61
C VAL A 42 -32.14 12.60 0.82
N PRO A 43 -32.49 13.14 1.99
CA PRO A 43 -33.84 13.66 2.27
C PRO A 43 -34.22 14.80 1.33
N ALA A 44 -35.51 14.94 1.02
CA ALA A 44 -36.00 16.03 0.18
C ALA A 44 -35.78 17.42 0.79
N SER A 45 -35.66 17.54 2.12
CA SER A 45 -35.30 18.79 2.79
C SER A 45 -33.92 19.33 2.44
N TYR A 46 -32.98 18.47 1.98
CA TYR A 46 -31.62 18.90 1.67
C TYR A 46 -31.59 19.82 0.46
N GLN A 47 -31.16 21.05 0.68
CA GLN A 47 -31.05 22.12 -0.32
C GLN A 47 -29.74 22.01 -1.10
N HIS A 48 -29.67 22.80 -2.18
CA HIS A 48 -28.41 22.99 -2.88
C HIS A 48 -27.36 23.54 -1.91
N GLY A 49 -26.22 22.86 -1.80
CA GLY A 49 -25.12 23.24 -0.92
C GLY A 49 -25.07 22.50 0.42
N ASP A 50 -26.11 21.73 0.76
CA ASP A 50 -26.10 20.92 1.96
C ASP A 50 -25.14 19.74 1.87
N HIS A 51 -24.67 19.27 3.03
CA HIS A 51 -23.67 18.24 3.12
C HIS A 51 -24.26 16.93 3.64
N VAL A 52 -24.09 15.85 2.88
CA VAL A 52 -24.47 14.49 3.28
C VAL A 52 -23.23 13.61 3.40
N LYS A 53 -23.14 12.82 4.48
CA LYS A 53 -22.06 11.87 4.70
C LYS A 53 -22.44 10.50 4.16
N CYS A 54 -21.56 9.87 3.39
CA CYS A 54 -21.75 8.48 2.99
C CYS A 54 -21.62 7.56 4.21
N GLY A 55 -22.64 6.73 4.47
CA GLY A 55 -22.60 5.76 5.57
C GLY A 55 -21.55 4.65 5.39
N SER A 56 -21.19 4.33 4.14
CA SER A 56 -20.26 3.23 3.84
C SER A 56 -18.79 3.66 3.89
N CYS A 57 -18.41 4.76 3.22
CA CYS A 57 -17.02 5.22 3.16
C CYS A 57 -16.74 6.48 3.99
N GLY A 58 -17.75 7.06 4.65
CA GLY A 58 -17.58 8.24 5.50
C GLY A 58 -17.35 9.56 4.77
N MET A 59 -17.25 9.58 3.44
CA MET A 59 -16.96 10.78 2.66
C MET A 59 -18.13 11.78 2.66
N ARG A 60 -17.83 13.06 2.82
CA ARG A 60 -18.82 14.16 2.76
C ARG A 60 -19.06 14.60 1.32
N HIS A 61 -20.33 14.72 0.95
CA HIS A 61 -20.77 15.12 -0.37
C HIS A 61 -21.65 16.36 -0.26
N LYS A 62 -21.49 17.30 -1.19
CA LYS A 62 -22.35 18.47 -1.36
C LYS A 62 -23.50 18.08 -2.29
N VAL A 63 -24.72 18.38 -1.86
CA VAL A 63 -25.92 18.17 -2.67
C VAL A 63 -26.01 19.29 -3.70
N TYR A 64 -25.97 18.93 -4.97
CA TYR A 64 -26.18 19.84 -6.09
C TYR A 64 -27.57 19.60 -6.66
N ARG A 65 -28.49 20.53 -6.40
CA ARG A 65 -29.79 20.58 -7.09
C ARG A 65 -29.71 21.60 -8.22
N GLY A 66 -29.99 21.17 -9.44
CA GLY A 66 -30.14 22.03 -10.62
C GLY A 66 -31.49 21.75 -11.29
N GLU A 67 -31.68 22.15 -12.56
CA GLU A 67 -32.93 21.93 -13.33
C GLU A 67 -33.29 20.45 -13.60
N GLY A 68 -32.58 19.49 -13.01
CA GLY A 68 -32.77 18.05 -13.20
C GLY A 68 -32.56 17.25 -11.93
N THR A 69 -32.21 15.98 -12.08
CA THR A 69 -32.01 15.07 -10.94
C THR A 69 -30.89 15.57 -10.00
N PRO A 70 -31.10 15.50 -8.67
CA PRO A 70 -30.10 15.93 -7.70
C PRO A 70 -28.83 15.09 -7.84
N ARG A 71 -27.67 15.74 -7.72
CA ARG A 71 -26.35 15.12 -7.89
C ARG A 71 -25.53 15.29 -6.62
N LEU A 72 -24.67 14.32 -6.34
CA LEU A 72 -23.73 14.39 -5.22
C LEU A 72 -22.32 14.70 -5.75
N VAL A 73 -21.74 15.79 -5.26
CA VAL A 73 -20.37 16.22 -5.55
C VAL A 73 -19.53 16.02 -4.29
N ILE A 74 -18.25 15.70 -4.40
CA ILE A 74 -17.38 15.58 -3.21
C ILE A 74 -17.20 16.98 -2.60
N ALA A 75 -17.60 17.15 -1.34
CA ALA A 75 -17.56 18.46 -0.67
C ALA A 75 -16.17 18.80 -0.12
N ASP A 76 -15.43 17.78 0.28
CA ASP A 76 -14.16 17.91 0.97
C ASP A 76 -13.13 16.98 0.35
N VAL A 77 -12.07 17.57 -0.18
CA VAL A 77 -10.90 16.86 -0.71
C VAL A 77 -9.89 16.51 0.38
N GLY A 78 -10.07 16.98 1.62
CA GLY A 78 -9.21 16.71 2.78
C GLY A 78 -8.92 15.22 2.97
N PRO A 79 -9.95 14.35 3.10
CA PRO A 79 -9.73 12.91 3.25
C PRO A 79 -8.99 12.27 2.07
N LEU A 80 -9.17 12.79 0.85
CA LEU A 80 -8.44 12.32 -0.34
C LEU A 80 -6.97 12.76 -0.31
N ARG A 81 -6.69 13.99 0.17
CA ARG A 81 -5.32 14.50 0.34
C ARG A 81 -4.58 13.76 1.45
N GLU A 82 -5.25 13.48 2.56
CA GLU A 82 -4.69 12.66 3.65
C GLU A 82 -4.37 11.24 3.17
N ALA A 83 -5.29 10.61 2.44
CA ALA A 83 -5.04 9.30 1.84
C ALA A 83 -3.86 9.33 0.84
N LEU A 84 -3.76 10.38 0.04
CA LEU A 84 -2.64 10.57 -0.89
C LEU A 84 -1.31 10.73 -0.14
N GLN A 85 -1.28 11.54 0.91
CA GLN A 85 -0.08 11.76 1.73
C GLN A 85 0.36 10.46 2.44
N ALA A 86 -0.59 9.68 2.96
CA ALA A 86 -0.30 8.38 3.55
C ALA A 86 0.29 7.39 2.53
N ASN A 87 -0.24 7.39 1.30
CA ASN A 87 0.26 6.55 0.21
C ASN A 87 1.68 6.97 -0.24
N GLN A 88 1.95 8.27 -0.33
CA GLN A 88 3.29 8.79 -0.59
C GLN A 88 4.29 8.34 0.48
N GLY A 89 3.94 8.44 1.76
CA GLY A 89 4.79 7.94 2.85
C GLY A 89 5.05 6.43 2.79
N LEU A 90 4.05 5.63 2.39
CA LEU A 90 4.23 4.20 2.14
C LEU A 90 5.20 3.94 0.98
N THR A 91 5.05 4.69 -0.12
CA THR A 91 5.91 4.58 -1.30
C THR A 91 7.37 4.91 -0.93
N ASP A 92 7.61 6.01 -0.21
CA ASP A 92 8.95 6.42 0.22
C ASP A 92 9.62 5.35 1.09
N ARG A 93 8.84 4.74 1.99
CA ARG A 93 9.31 3.64 2.83
C ARG A 93 9.68 2.41 1.99
N LEU A 94 8.81 1.98 1.08
CA LEU A 94 9.06 0.83 0.21
C LEU A 94 10.27 1.07 -0.71
N GLU A 95 10.44 2.29 -1.22
CA GLU A 95 11.62 2.69 -1.99
C GLU A 95 12.90 2.69 -1.15
N ALA A 96 12.84 3.11 0.11
CA ALA A 96 13.97 2.99 1.04
C ALA A 96 14.33 1.52 1.29
N GLU A 97 13.34 0.65 1.51
CA GLU A 97 13.54 -0.80 1.68
C GLU A 97 14.11 -1.44 0.41
N LEU A 98 13.64 -1.03 -0.77
CA LEU A 98 14.17 -1.48 -2.07
C LEU A 98 15.63 -1.03 -2.27
N ARG A 99 15.94 0.22 -1.95
CA ARG A 99 17.32 0.74 -2.00
C ARG A 99 18.23 -0.01 -1.05
N HIS A 100 17.76 -0.29 0.16
CA HIS A 100 18.52 -1.07 1.13
C HIS A 100 18.72 -2.51 0.65
N ALA A 101 17.67 -3.17 0.13
CA ALA A 101 17.77 -4.52 -0.43
C ALA A 101 18.67 -4.61 -1.67
N ARG A 102 18.77 -3.54 -2.46
CA ARG A 102 19.74 -3.42 -3.56
C ARG A 102 21.16 -3.19 -3.06
N GLY A 103 21.34 -2.33 -2.05
CA GLY A 103 22.64 -1.95 -1.50
C GLY A 103 23.24 -2.93 -0.50
N SER A 104 22.42 -3.81 0.10
CA SER A 104 22.89 -4.88 0.99
C SER A 104 23.54 -5.98 0.16
N PHE A 105 24.79 -5.75 -0.24
CA PHE A 105 25.68 -6.76 -0.79
C PHE A 105 26.44 -7.38 0.38
N GLY A 106 26.24 -8.68 0.64
CA GLY A 106 26.88 -9.43 1.73
C GLY A 106 28.34 -9.80 1.46
N VAL A 107 28.97 -9.10 0.52
CA VAL A 107 30.33 -9.33 0.03
C VAL A 107 31.35 -9.29 1.17
N GLY A 108 31.11 -8.44 2.17
CA GLY A 108 32.03 -8.26 3.31
C GLY A 108 32.14 -9.46 4.24
N VAL A 109 31.03 -10.08 4.65
CA VAL A 109 31.08 -11.11 5.71
C VAL A 109 31.43 -12.49 5.15
N ASN A 110 30.81 -12.88 4.03
CA ASN A 110 31.05 -14.18 3.42
C ASN A 110 32.39 -14.23 2.66
N GLY A 111 32.76 -13.15 1.97
CA GLY A 111 34.03 -13.06 1.26
C GLY A 111 35.22 -13.06 2.21
N PHE A 112 35.13 -12.32 3.33
CA PHE A 112 36.20 -12.27 4.33
C PHE A 112 36.41 -13.63 5.02
N GLY A 113 35.33 -14.35 5.32
CA GLY A 113 35.42 -15.71 5.90
C GLY A 113 36.19 -16.67 4.99
N VAL A 114 35.93 -16.66 3.68
CA VAL A 114 36.67 -17.51 2.73
C VAL A 114 38.11 -17.06 2.57
N ALA A 115 38.38 -15.76 2.52
CA ALA A 115 39.74 -15.24 2.43
C ALA A 115 40.60 -15.57 3.64
N LEU A 116 40.03 -15.48 4.84
CA LEU A 116 40.70 -15.88 6.07
C LEU A 116 41.03 -17.38 6.05
N ALA A 117 40.07 -18.22 5.62
CA ALA A 117 40.30 -19.65 5.48
C ALA A 117 41.38 -19.97 4.44
N TYR A 118 41.41 -19.25 3.31
CA TYR A 118 42.43 -19.38 2.27
C TYR A 118 43.83 -19.01 2.77
N ALA A 119 43.96 -17.87 3.46
CA ALA A 119 45.23 -17.42 4.02
C ALA A 119 45.77 -18.41 5.07
N LEU A 120 44.89 -18.90 5.96
CA LEU A 120 45.27 -19.93 6.95
C LEU A 120 45.70 -21.24 6.28
N TRP A 121 45.01 -21.65 5.21
CA TRP A 121 45.36 -22.85 4.46
C TRP A 121 46.73 -22.74 3.77
N GLN A 122 47.04 -21.59 3.15
CA GLN A 122 48.34 -21.31 2.54
C GLN A 122 49.49 -21.38 3.56
N ILE A 123 49.30 -20.76 4.73
CA ILE A 123 50.31 -20.75 5.80
C ILE A 123 50.51 -22.15 6.39
N MET A 124 49.43 -22.88 6.69
CA MET A 124 49.52 -24.17 7.37
C MET A 124 49.98 -25.33 6.47
N ARG A 125 49.74 -25.25 5.15
CA ARG A 125 49.95 -26.39 4.25
C ARG A 125 51.07 -26.20 3.23
N ASN A 126 51.35 -24.97 2.83
CA ASN A 126 52.32 -24.68 1.78
C ASN A 126 53.55 -23.92 2.30
N ASP A 127 53.70 -23.76 3.62
CA ASP A 127 54.77 -23.01 4.29
C ASP A 127 55.01 -21.61 3.68
N HIS A 128 53.94 -20.99 3.17
CA HIS A 128 54.04 -19.68 2.55
C HIS A 128 54.42 -18.63 3.61
N PRO A 129 55.47 -17.83 3.38
CA PRO A 129 55.83 -16.76 4.30
C PRO A 129 54.71 -15.71 4.36
N ILE A 130 54.49 -15.16 5.54
CA ILE A 130 53.52 -14.08 5.74
C ILE A 130 54.13 -12.80 5.16
N ASP A 131 53.84 -12.54 3.89
CA ASP A 131 54.30 -11.37 3.16
C ASP A 131 53.14 -10.55 2.57
N SER A 132 53.47 -9.41 1.96
CA SER A 132 52.48 -8.54 1.32
C SER A 132 51.84 -9.17 0.07
N GLY A 133 52.48 -10.18 -0.53
CA GLY A 133 51.95 -10.94 -1.66
C GLY A 133 50.76 -11.80 -1.24
N LEU A 134 50.90 -12.55 -0.15
CA LEU A 134 49.84 -13.36 0.43
C LEU A 134 48.63 -12.50 0.84
N ALA A 135 48.87 -11.30 1.38
CA ALA A 135 47.80 -10.37 1.74
C ALA A 135 47.00 -9.89 0.51
N TRP A 136 47.68 -9.61 -0.62
CA TRP A 136 47.03 -9.22 -1.86
C TRP A 136 46.25 -10.38 -2.50
N GLU A 137 46.82 -11.59 -2.50
CA GLU A 137 46.13 -12.79 -2.97
C GLU A 137 44.88 -13.10 -2.14
N ALA A 138 44.99 -13.04 -0.80
CA ALA A 138 43.86 -13.23 0.09
C ALA A 138 42.79 -12.17 -0.12
N ALA A 139 43.18 -10.90 -0.33
CA ALA A 139 42.23 -9.82 -0.66
C ALA A 139 41.53 -10.08 -2.00
N ALA A 140 42.26 -10.53 -3.03
CA ALA A 140 41.67 -10.89 -4.31
C ALA A 140 40.67 -12.04 -4.16
N VAL A 141 41.03 -13.12 -3.45
CA VAL A 141 40.12 -14.24 -3.15
C VAL A 141 38.89 -13.74 -2.38
N ALA A 142 39.06 -12.86 -1.39
CA ALA A 142 37.95 -12.27 -0.63
C ALA A 142 36.93 -11.60 -1.54
N ILE A 143 37.43 -10.75 -2.45
CA ILE A 143 36.61 -9.96 -3.38
C ILE A 143 35.92 -10.90 -4.36
N PHE A 144 36.67 -11.79 -5.02
CA PHE A 144 36.11 -12.70 -6.03
C PHE A 144 35.10 -13.68 -5.42
N THR A 145 35.41 -14.31 -4.30
CA THR A 145 34.48 -15.24 -3.65
C THR A 145 33.29 -14.51 -3.05
N GLY A 146 33.49 -13.33 -2.45
CA GLY A 146 32.40 -12.50 -1.97
C GLY A 146 31.42 -12.13 -3.09
N LEU A 147 31.92 -11.72 -4.26
CA LEU A 147 31.10 -11.44 -5.44
C LEU A 147 30.43 -12.69 -6.00
N ALA A 148 31.13 -13.82 -6.08
CA ALA A 148 30.60 -15.07 -6.61
C ALA A 148 29.47 -15.66 -5.74
N LEU A 149 29.65 -15.67 -4.41
CA LEU A 149 28.62 -16.12 -3.47
C LEU A 149 27.40 -15.21 -3.50
N GLU A 150 27.61 -13.91 -3.63
CA GLU A 150 26.53 -12.93 -3.75
C GLU A 150 25.78 -13.08 -5.08
N ALA A 151 26.50 -13.29 -6.19
CA ALA A 151 25.91 -13.59 -7.48
C ALA A 151 25.10 -14.90 -7.41
N ALA A 152 25.65 -15.95 -6.81
CA ALA A 152 24.94 -17.19 -6.58
C ALA A 152 23.66 -16.95 -5.78
N ASN A 153 23.72 -16.26 -4.63
CA ASN A 153 22.55 -15.93 -3.81
C ASN A 153 21.51 -15.09 -4.58
N PHE A 154 21.95 -14.19 -5.46
CA PHE A 154 21.08 -13.44 -6.36
C PHE A 154 20.39 -14.34 -7.40
N PHE A 155 21.13 -15.28 -7.99
CA PHE A 155 20.62 -16.23 -8.99
C PHE A 155 19.75 -17.33 -8.38
N PHE A 156 19.98 -17.73 -7.11
CA PHE A 156 19.17 -18.70 -6.35
C PHE A 156 17.79 -18.16 -5.89
N LEU A 157 17.24 -17.19 -6.63
CA LEU A 157 15.88 -16.64 -6.54
C LEU A 157 15.54 -15.83 -5.28
N ALA A 158 16.16 -16.08 -4.13
CA ALA A 158 15.75 -15.44 -2.86
C ALA A 158 15.80 -13.90 -2.89
N LYS A 159 16.93 -13.31 -3.30
CA LYS A 159 17.07 -11.84 -3.41
C LYS A 159 16.23 -11.30 -4.57
N ARG A 160 16.15 -12.02 -5.69
CA ARG A 160 15.37 -11.64 -6.88
C ARG A 160 13.87 -11.57 -6.57
N GLN A 161 13.34 -12.53 -5.82
CA GLN A 161 11.93 -12.58 -5.42
C GLN A 161 11.58 -11.43 -4.48
N ARG A 162 12.44 -11.15 -3.50
CA ARG A 162 12.26 -10.01 -2.58
C ARG A 162 12.24 -8.67 -3.33
N LEU A 163 13.20 -8.46 -4.25
CA LEU A 163 13.26 -7.24 -5.06
C LEU A 163 12.04 -7.10 -5.96
N ARG A 164 11.61 -8.19 -6.60
CA ARG A 164 10.40 -8.21 -7.43
C ARG A 164 9.15 -7.87 -6.62
N ARG A 165 8.98 -8.49 -5.45
CA ARG A 165 7.86 -8.23 -4.56
C ARG A 165 7.81 -6.74 -4.17
N LEU A 166 8.92 -6.19 -3.70
CA LEU A 166 9.00 -4.76 -3.34
C LEU A 166 8.72 -3.84 -4.54
N SER A 167 9.23 -4.17 -5.73
CA SER A 167 8.91 -3.38 -6.93
C SER A 167 7.43 -3.42 -7.29
N THR A 168 6.79 -4.60 -7.17
CA THR A 168 5.35 -4.73 -7.43
C THR A 168 4.52 -3.94 -6.43
N GLU A 169 4.84 -4.02 -5.13
CA GLU A 169 4.16 -3.24 -4.08
C GLU A 169 4.33 -1.72 -4.31
N ILE A 170 5.50 -1.26 -4.79
CA ILE A 170 5.72 0.16 -5.17
C ILE A 170 4.86 0.55 -6.38
N ASP A 171 4.78 -0.30 -7.40
CA ASP A 171 4.01 -0.02 -8.62
C ASP A 171 2.51 0.07 -8.31
N GLU A 172 2.02 -0.81 -7.43
CA GLU A 172 0.64 -0.78 -6.91
C GLU A 172 0.36 0.50 -6.11
N ALA A 173 1.23 0.86 -5.18
CA ALA A 173 1.10 2.10 -4.40
C ALA A 173 1.07 3.34 -5.30
N ARG A 174 1.98 3.41 -6.30
CA ARG A 174 2.00 4.50 -7.29
C ARG A 174 0.75 4.54 -8.15
N ALA A 175 0.18 3.39 -8.50
CA ALA A 175 -1.08 3.33 -9.25
C ALA A 175 -2.25 3.88 -8.42
N GLU A 176 -2.30 3.53 -7.13
CA GLU A 176 -3.29 4.06 -6.22
C GLU A 176 -3.14 5.58 -6.03
N ALA A 177 -1.91 6.08 -5.85
CA ALA A 177 -1.63 7.51 -5.77
C ALA A 177 -2.13 8.28 -7.00
N ARG A 178 -1.85 7.79 -8.22
CA ARG A 178 -2.38 8.37 -9.47
C ARG A 178 -3.91 8.40 -9.50
N SER A 179 -4.55 7.34 -9.00
CA SER A 179 -6.01 7.28 -8.92
C SER A 179 -6.59 8.31 -7.95
N LEU A 180 -5.91 8.55 -6.82
CA LEU A 180 -6.28 9.55 -5.82
C LEU A 180 -6.08 10.97 -6.36
N GLU A 181 -4.97 11.24 -7.04
CA GLU A 181 -4.72 12.51 -7.71
C GLU A 181 -5.80 12.84 -8.76
N GLN A 182 -6.20 11.84 -9.56
CA GLN A 182 -7.28 12.01 -10.53
C GLN A 182 -8.61 12.33 -9.83
N LYS A 183 -8.96 11.61 -8.76
CA LYS A 183 -10.17 11.88 -7.97
C LYS A 183 -10.16 13.28 -7.34
N ILE A 184 -9.02 13.74 -6.84
CA ILE A 184 -8.87 15.10 -6.30
C ILE A 184 -9.08 16.14 -7.42
N ARG A 185 -8.48 15.91 -8.60
CA ARG A 185 -8.62 16.81 -9.74
C ARG A 185 -10.08 16.90 -10.20
N GLU A 186 -10.76 15.76 -10.31
CA GLU A 186 -12.18 15.71 -10.67
C GLU A 186 -13.07 16.38 -9.61
N ALA A 187 -12.80 16.15 -8.32
CA ALA A 187 -13.52 16.80 -7.23
C ALA A 187 -13.30 18.32 -7.19
N SER A 188 -12.12 18.81 -7.58
CA SER A 188 -11.77 20.24 -7.57
C SER A 188 -12.35 21.05 -8.74
N ARG A 189 -12.92 20.39 -9.77
CA ARG A 189 -13.46 21.05 -10.97
C ARG A 189 -14.93 21.47 -10.85
N VAL A 190 -15.59 21.15 -9.73
CA VAL A 190 -17.04 21.32 -9.50
C VAL A 190 -17.28 22.33 -8.39
#